data_AF-A9BKY1-F1
#
_entry.id   AF-A9BKY1-F1
#
_cell.length_a   1.000
_cell.length_b   1.000
_cell.length_c   1.000
_cell.angle_alpha   90.00
_cell.angle_beta   90.00
_cell.angle_gamma   90.00
#
_symmetry.space_group_name_H-M   'P 1'
#
loop_
_entity.id
_entity.type
_entity.pdbx_description
1 polymer ?
#
loop_
_entity_poly.entity_id
_entity_poly.type
_entity_poly.pdbx_seq_one_letter_code
_entity_poly.pdbx_strand_id
1 'polypeptide(L)'
;MKNKNDWPLLLRNFYMLDSCKKQNFSTNKKIFPSLNFLEKKNKNGLINFDKPFGCNSHEILHWIEKILKLKTIKCFGKAPSNISGCMILGIGKSFLNKLEFSSKSNYILVYTFPNLPYENFRKINAWKKFNFNLFKNYFVFSKIKQQLLLNRIFQASHLEFDIRKKIGVFEITVQFPISTQSLIINLGFLFRKKIKLLEIRRIRIGSLTEEESLATFHDLLDAQWLKKHFKKNFFFRKIILPLDVLFSEYRRVLVKDSSINSICFGAGLTSSGILKIEPNIEIGEKIVLLNFQGDPIAIGVSKINSYSLFNSFSGLVVETKKVFIQKGFYRKKWHFGPTSTKKNILLSIGIDKFFKKKKFNNQKWWKRVKVVEKNPKSEDFF
;
A
#
# COMPACT_ATOMS: atom_id res chain seq x y z
N MET A 1 -17.28 3.63 -25.38
CA MET A 1 -16.28 3.06 -24.44
C MET A 1 -15.67 4.22 -23.69
N LYS A 2 -15.84 4.35 -22.37
CA LYS A 2 -15.14 5.40 -21.60
C LYS A 2 -13.64 5.29 -21.85
N ASN A 3 -12.95 6.41 -22.02
CA ASN A 3 -11.52 6.43 -22.33
C ASN A 3 -10.77 5.48 -21.39
N LYS A 4 -9.95 4.59 -21.95
CA LYS A 4 -9.23 3.55 -21.18
C LYS A 4 -8.24 4.14 -20.15
N ASN A 5 -8.06 5.46 -20.14
CA ASN A 5 -7.28 6.21 -19.15
C ASN A 5 -8.04 6.42 -17.83
N ASP A 6 -9.37 6.25 -17.83
CA ASP A 6 -10.24 6.55 -16.67
C ASP A 6 -10.40 5.36 -15.71
N TRP A 7 -9.52 4.34 -15.82
CA TRP A 7 -9.58 3.18 -14.94
C TRP A 7 -9.20 3.58 -13.51
N PRO A 8 -9.97 3.15 -12.49
CA PRO A 8 -9.77 3.62 -11.13
C PRO A 8 -8.52 3.00 -10.47
N LEU A 9 -7.92 3.76 -9.56
CA LEU A 9 -6.95 3.28 -8.57
C LEU A 9 -5.73 2.58 -9.22
N LEU A 10 -5.45 1.35 -8.80
CA LEU A 10 -4.28 0.57 -9.21
C LEU A 10 -4.32 0.13 -10.67
N LEU A 11 -5.46 0.24 -11.35
CA LEU A 11 -5.56 -0.02 -12.79
C LEU A 11 -5.46 1.24 -13.64
N ARG A 12 -5.22 2.41 -13.03
CA ARG A 12 -4.92 3.63 -13.77
C ARG A 12 -3.71 3.40 -14.67
N ASN A 13 -3.76 3.88 -15.92
CA ASN A 13 -2.68 3.71 -16.89
C ASN A 13 -2.31 2.24 -17.19
N PHE A 14 -3.26 1.31 -17.11
CA PHE A 14 -3.03 -0.12 -17.38
C PHE A 14 -2.37 -0.44 -18.74
N TYR A 15 -2.53 0.45 -19.72
CA TYR A 15 -1.95 0.32 -21.06
C TYR A 15 -0.43 0.63 -21.09
N MET A 16 0.08 1.41 -20.14
CA MET A 16 1.52 1.69 -20.01
C MET A 16 2.31 0.52 -19.43
N LEU A 17 1.64 -0.57 -19.05
CA LEU A 17 2.27 -1.76 -18.49
C LEU A 17 2.74 -2.69 -19.60
N ASP A 18 4.02 -3.03 -19.58
CA ASP A 18 4.68 -3.88 -20.56
C ASP A 18 4.17 -5.31 -20.45
N SER A 19 3.74 -5.89 -21.58
CA SER A 19 3.24 -7.27 -21.63
C SER A 19 4.37 -8.26 -21.88
N CYS A 20 4.68 -9.12 -20.90
CA CYS A 20 5.77 -10.09 -21.03
C CYS A 20 5.49 -11.19 -22.07
N LYS A 21 4.21 -11.49 -22.34
CA LYS A 21 3.80 -12.56 -23.25
C LYS A 21 2.54 -12.19 -24.03
N LYS A 22 2.50 -12.58 -25.31
CA LYS A 22 1.29 -12.64 -26.14
C LYS A 22 0.43 -13.80 -25.64
N GLN A 23 -0.37 -13.60 -24.60
CA GLN A 23 -1.39 -14.58 -24.17
C GLN A 23 -2.77 -13.99 -24.41
N ASN A 24 -3.58 -14.72 -25.17
CA ASN A 24 -4.99 -14.41 -25.36
C ASN A 24 -5.73 -14.71 -24.05
N PHE A 25 -6.34 -13.68 -23.47
CA PHE A 25 -7.07 -13.80 -22.21
C PHE A 25 -8.42 -14.48 -22.45
N SER A 26 -8.56 -15.72 -22.00
CA SER A 26 -9.86 -16.38 -21.85
C SER A 26 -10.23 -16.44 -20.37
N THR A 27 -10.45 -15.29 -19.74
CA THR A 27 -11.18 -15.26 -18.47
C THR A 27 -12.64 -14.94 -18.77
N ASN A 28 -13.47 -15.97 -18.86
CA ASN A 28 -14.95 -15.87 -18.98
C ASN A 28 -15.62 -15.18 -17.78
N LYS A 29 -14.85 -14.61 -16.86
CA LYS A 29 -15.32 -13.82 -15.74
C LYS A 29 -15.13 -12.35 -16.10
N LYS A 30 -16.20 -11.71 -16.57
CA LYS A 30 -16.37 -10.24 -16.59
C LYS A 30 -16.40 -9.74 -15.14
N ILE A 31 -15.27 -9.83 -14.43
CA ILE A 31 -15.12 -9.17 -13.14
C ILE A 31 -14.40 -7.87 -13.46
N PHE A 32 -15.19 -6.92 -13.93
CA PHE A 32 -14.76 -5.54 -13.91
C PHE A 32 -14.44 -5.13 -12.46
N PRO A 33 -13.56 -4.15 -12.22
CA PRO A 33 -13.25 -3.62 -10.89
C PRO A 33 -14.44 -2.96 -10.18
N SER A 34 -15.63 -3.04 -10.76
CA SER A 34 -16.81 -2.25 -10.42
C SER A 34 -18.00 -3.18 -10.20
N LEU A 35 -18.35 -3.43 -8.94
CA LEU A 35 -19.74 -3.49 -8.40
C LEU A 35 -19.83 -4.28 -7.08
N ASN A 36 -19.05 -5.36 -6.89
CA ASN A 36 -18.96 -6.09 -5.60
C ASN A 36 -18.17 -5.33 -4.51
N PHE A 37 -17.80 -4.09 -4.82
CA PHE A 37 -17.01 -3.16 -4.02
C PHE A 37 -17.75 -2.70 -2.75
N LEU A 38 -19.08 -2.74 -2.72
CA LEU A 38 -19.90 -2.17 -1.65
C LEU A 38 -20.00 -3.06 -0.42
N GLU A 39 -20.17 -4.37 -0.63
CA GLU A 39 -20.18 -5.34 0.47
C GLU A 39 -18.78 -5.55 1.05
N LYS A 40 -17.74 -5.49 0.19
CA LYS A 40 -16.34 -5.48 0.62
C LYS A 40 -15.97 -4.19 1.39
N LYS A 41 -16.42 -3.01 0.94
CA LYS A 41 -16.17 -1.71 1.61
C LYS A 41 -16.73 -1.63 3.03
N ASN A 42 -17.87 -2.26 3.30
CA ASN A 42 -18.43 -2.30 4.65
C ASN A 42 -17.59 -3.15 5.62
N LYS A 43 -16.77 -4.08 5.10
CA LYS A 43 -15.91 -4.95 5.94
C LYS A 43 -14.51 -4.39 6.09
N ASN A 44 -13.92 -3.85 5.01
CA ASN A 44 -12.58 -3.28 5.01
C ASN A 44 -12.57 -1.97 4.20
N GLY A 45 -12.07 -0.90 4.80
CA GLY A 45 -12.02 0.41 4.16
C GLY A 45 -11.02 1.33 4.84
N LEU A 46 -10.86 2.52 4.28
CA LEU A 46 -9.93 3.52 4.74
C LEU A 46 -10.64 4.88 4.76
N ILE A 47 -10.36 5.68 5.78
CA ILE A 47 -10.83 7.05 5.91
C ILE A 47 -9.60 7.94 5.97
N ASN A 48 -9.56 8.94 5.11
CA ASN A 48 -8.64 10.07 5.25
C ASN A 48 -9.31 11.10 6.17
N PHE A 49 -8.89 11.15 7.43
CA PHE A 49 -9.55 11.94 8.45
C PHE A 49 -8.80 13.26 8.70
N ASP A 50 -9.50 14.40 8.73
CA ASP A 50 -8.91 15.65 9.22
C ASP A 50 -8.92 15.66 10.74
N LYS A 51 -7.75 15.39 11.32
CA LYS A 51 -7.56 15.42 12.76
C LYS A 51 -7.61 16.89 13.23
N PRO A 52 -8.52 17.23 14.17
CA PRO A 52 -8.50 18.54 14.81
C PRO A 52 -7.30 18.66 15.76
N PHE A 53 -6.85 19.89 15.95
CA PHE A 53 -5.81 20.22 16.92
C PHE A 53 -6.32 19.99 18.36
N GLY A 54 -5.45 19.52 19.25
CA GLY A 54 -5.72 19.36 20.68
C GLY A 54 -6.23 17.97 21.11
N CYS A 55 -6.89 17.23 20.22
CA CYS A 55 -7.43 15.90 20.56
C CYS A 55 -6.36 14.81 20.49
N ASN A 56 -6.40 13.81 21.36
CA ASN A 56 -5.51 12.65 21.24
C ASN A 56 -5.98 11.70 20.13
N SER A 57 -5.04 11.03 19.44
CA SER A 57 -5.40 10.06 18.40
C SER A 57 -6.23 8.88 18.93
N HIS A 58 -6.11 8.54 20.21
CA HIS A 58 -6.89 7.48 20.85
C HIS A 58 -8.34 7.89 21.13
N GLU A 59 -8.57 9.13 21.57
CA GLU A 59 -9.90 9.69 21.77
C GLU A 59 -10.67 9.79 20.46
N ILE A 60 -10.00 10.28 19.41
CA ILE A 60 -10.55 10.37 18.06
C ILE A 60 -11.03 8.99 17.58
N LEU A 61 -10.20 7.96 17.73
CA LEU A 61 -10.57 6.59 17.36
C LEU A 61 -11.85 6.14 18.07
N HIS A 62 -11.93 6.35 19.39
CA HIS A 62 -13.11 5.98 20.20
C HIS A 62 -14.38 6.72 19.75
N TRP A 63 -14.30 8.01 19.46
CA TRP A 63 -15.44 8.77 18.96
C TRP A 63 -15.90 8.28 17.59
N ILE A 64 -14.96 8.00 16.67
CA ILE A 64 -15.31 7.48 15.35
C ILE A 64 -15.90 6.07 15.43
N GLU A 65 -15.40 5.23 16.33
CA GLU A 65 -15.98 3.91 16.61
C GLU A 65 -17.44 4.02 17.06
N LYS A 66 -17.74 4.97 17.96
CA LYS A 66 -19.12 5.25 18.40
C LYS A 66 -20.00 5.79 17.28
N ILE A 67 -19.51 6.77 16.50
CA ILE A 67 -20.26 7.39 15.40
C ILE A 67 -20.63 6.33 14.35
N LEU A 68 -19.62 5.60 13.85
CA LEU A 68 -19.80 4.63 12.78
C LEU A 68 -20.42 3.30 13.26
N LYS A 69 -20.52 3.08 14.58
CA LYS A 69 -20.95 1.82 15.19
C LYS A 69 -20.11 0.62 14.73
N LEU A 70 -18.78 0.82 14.66
CA LEU A 70 -17.83 -0.20 14.22
C LEU A 70 -17.10 -0.81 15.41
N LYS A 71 -16.79 -2.12 15.33
CA LYS A 71 -16.12 -2.85 16.42
C LYS A 71 -14.61 -2.64 16.49
N THR A 72 -13.96 -2.32 15.35
CA THR A 72 -12.51 -2.20 15.28
C THR A 72 -12.09 -1.18 14.23
N ILE A 73 -11.49 -0.08 14.69
CA ILE A 73 -10.80 0.90 13.85
C ILE A 73 -9.33 0.96 14.25
N LYS A 74 -8.44 1.16 13.28
CA LYS A 74 -7.01 1.33 13.53
C LYS A 74 -6.48 2.60 12.89
N CYS A 75 -5.66 3.33 13.62
CA CYS A 75 -4.93 4.47 13.07
C CYS A 75 -3.61 4.01 12.47
N PHE A 76 -3.36 4.40 11.22
CA PHE A 76 -2.03 4.35 10.62
C PHE A 76 -1.28 5.63 10.96
N GLY A 77 -0.26 5.48 11.80
CA GLY A 77 0.60 6.59 12.18
C GLY A 77 -0.04 7.51 13.22
N LYS A 78 0.11 7.13 14.48
CA LYS A 78 -0.34 7.94 15.63
C LYS A 78 0.29 9.33 15.57
N ALA A 79 -0.56 10.34 15.60
CA ALA A 79 -0.15 11.73 15.64
C ALA A 79 -0.38 12.28 17.07
N PRO A 80 0.59 13.01 17.66
CA PRO A 80 0.38 13.72 18.92
C PRO A 80 -0.77 14.72 18.82
N SER A 81 -1.28 15.17 19.97
CA SER A 81 -2.36 16.16 20.11
C SER A 81 -2.11 17.45 19.32
N ASN A 82 -0.84 17.85 19.21
CA ASN A 82 -0.46 19.13 18.63
C ASN A 82 -0.42 19.13 17.09
N ILE A 83 -0.67 17.98 16.44
CA ILE A 83 -0.72 17.88 14.97
C ILE A 83 -2.17 17.89 14.50
N SER A 84 -2.49 18.74 13.54
CA SER A 84 -3.73 18.70 12.77
C SER A 84 -3.53 18.12 11.37
N GLY A 85 -4.61 17.92 10.62
CA GLY A 85 -4.56 17.50 9.22
C GLY A 85 -4.76 16.01 9.03
N CYS A 86 -4.29 15.51 7.88
CA CYS A 86 -4.53 14.15 7.43
C CYS A 86 -4.18 13.12 8.51
N MET A 87 -5.05 12.14 8.70
CA MET A 87 -4.88 10.99 9.58
C MET A 87 -5.57 9.80 8.96
N ILE A 88 -4.80 8.77 8.60
CA ILE A 88 -5.35 7.60 7.95
C ILE A 88 -5.92 6.65 9.00
N LEU A 89 -7.21 6.37 8.87
CA LEU A 89 -7.93 5.41 9.69
C LEU A 89 -8.34 4.21 8.84
N GLY A 90 -7.92 3.03 9.24
CA GLY A 90 -8.37 1.79 8.65
C GLY A 90 -9.56 1.21 9.40
N ILE A 91 -10.56 0.78 8.64
CA ILE A 91 -11.73 0.03 9.12
C ILE A 91 -11.53 -1.44 8.78
N GLY A 92 -11.79 -2.33 9.75
CA GLY A 92 -11.81 -3.78 9.55
C GLY A 92 -10.58 -4.53 10.07
N LYS A 93 -10.69 -5.85 10.19
CA LYS A 93 -9.73 -6.68 10.94
C LYS A 93 -8.56 -7.23 10.12
N SER A 94 -8.73 -7.47 8.82
CA SER A 94 -7.90 -8.47 8.13
C SER A 94 -6.60 -7.95 7.51
N PHE A 95 -6.57 -6.68 7.07
CA PHE A 95 -5.45 -6.13 6.28
C PHE A 95 -4.55 -5.17 7.07
N LEU A 96 -5.11 -4.48 8.07
CA LEU A 96 -4.49 -3.30 8.68
C LEU A 96 -3.27 -3.62 9.55
N ASN A 97 -3.27 -4.75 10.25
CA ASN A 97 -2.22 -5.09 11.22
C ASN A 97 -0.87 -5.39 10.57
N LYS A 98 -0.89 -5.75 9.28
CA LYS A 98 0.29 -6.22 8.56
C LYS A 98 0.99 -5.09 7.81
N LEU A 99 0.32 -3.96 7.58
CA LEU A 99 0.86 -2.86 6.80
C LEU A 99 1.82 -2.03 7.66
N GLU A 100 3.11 -2.15 7.38
CA GLU A 100 4.10 -1.19 7.85
C GLU A 100 4.03 0.02 6.93
N PHE A 101 3.49 1.10 7.45
CA PHE A 101 3.30 2.33 6.73
C PHE A 101 4.62 3.09 6.68
N SER A 102 5.44 2.79 5.67
CA SER A 102 6.73 3.45 5.42
C SER A 102 6.62 4.27 4.14
N SER A 103 5.96 5.41 4.24
CA SER A 103 5.71 6.30 3.10
C SER A 103 6.26 7.69 3.34
N LYS A 104 6.20 8.52 2.29
CA LYS A 104 6.53 9.93 2.38
C LYS A 104 5.35 10.68 3.04
N SER A 105 5.67 11.55 3.99
CA SER A 105 4.69 12.41 4.64
C SER A 105 5.10 13.86 4.51
N ASN A 106 4.15 14.73 4.19
CA ASN A 106 4.39 16.17 4.05
C ASN A 106 3.73 16.92 5.20
N TYR A 107 4.43 17.92 5.70
CA TYR A 107 4.02 18.76 6.81
C TYR A 107 4.23 20.23 6.46
N ILE A 108 3.25 21.07 6.81
CA ILE A 108 3.47 22.51 6.98
C ILE A 108 3.68 22.78 8.47
N LEU A 109 4.71 23.57 8.75
CA LEU A 109 5.15 23.94 10.07
C LEU A 109 5.14 25.45 10.17
N VAL A 110 4.49 25.97 11.22
CA VAL A 110 4.60 27.36 11.61
C VAL A 110 5.54 27.42 12.80
N TYR A 111 6.62 28.17 12.67
CA TYR A 111 7.67 28.24 13.68
C TYR A 111 8.04 29.69 13.99
N THR A 112 8.59 29.89 15.18
CA THR A 112 9.11 31.18 15.65
C THR A 112 10.54 31.05 16.12
N PHE A 113 11.28 32.13 15.92
CA PHE A 113 12.56 32.29 16.57
C PHE A 113 12.46 33.36 17.67
N PRO A 114 12.39 32.96 18.94
CA PRO A 114 12.21 33.91 20.04
C PRO A 114 13.35 34.94 20.12
N ASN A 115 14.59 34.53 19.86
CA ASN A 115 15.78 35.36 20.08
C ASN A 115 16.48 35.79 18.78
N LEU A 116 15.73 36.06 17.70
CA LEU A 116 16.32 36.54 16.44
C LEU A 116 16.57 38.06 16.44
N PRO A 117 17.82 38.52 16.23
CA PRO A 117 18.11 39.91 15.86
C PRO A 117 17.79 40.15 14.38
N TYR A 118 17.22 41.33 14.07
CA TYR A 118 16.66 41.72 12.77
C TYR A 118 17.65 41.59 11.60
N GLU A 119 18.93 41.90 11.84
CA GLU A 119 19.97 42.01 10.80
C GLU A 119 20.44 40.66 10.24
N ASN A 120 20.23 39.56 10.97
CA ASN A 120 20.78 38.25 10.62
C ASN A 120 19.85 37.38 9.74
N PHE A 121 18.71 37.91 9.28
CA PHE A 121 17.73 37.13 8.52
C PHE A 121 18.20 36.83 7.08
N ARG A 122 18.86 37.78 6.41
CA ARG A 122 19.39 37.61 5.04
C ARG A 122 20.47 36.52 4.93
N LYS A 123 21.10 36.13 6.04
CA LYS A 123 22.09 35.04 6.11
C LYS A 123 21.47 33.65 6.24
N ILE A 124 20.15 33.53 6.36
CA ILE A 124 19.47 32.23 6.43
C ILE A 124 19.35 31.66 5.01
N ASN A 125 20.45 31.51 4.27
CA ASN A 125 20.50 30.66 3.07
C ASN A 125 20.60 29.17 3.44
N ALA A 126 20.55 28.85 4.74
CA ALA A 126 20.57 27.49 5.26
C ALA A 126 19.38 26.64 4.76
N TRP A 127 18.26 27.25 4.35
CA TRP A 127 17.10 26.55 3.76
C TRP A 127 17.48 25.65 2.59
N LYS A 128 18.45 26.07 1.77
CA LYS A 128 18.93 25.28 0.61
C LYS A 128 19.70 24.03 1.02
N LYS A 129 20.25 23.97 2.24
CA LYS A 129 21.00 22.82 2.78
C LYS A 129 20.10 21.74 3.39
N PHE A 130 18.77 21.89 3.36
CA PHE A 130 17.85 20.93 4.00
C PHE A 130 17.61 19.66 3.19
N ASN A 131 17.77 19.73 1.87
CA ASN A 131 17.43 18.61 0.99
C ASN A 131 18.39 17.44 1.22
N PHE A 132 17.82 16.24 1.35
CA PHE A 132 18.53 14.97 1.47
C PHE A 132 19.32 14.72 2.77
N ASN A 133 19.01 15.43 3.86
CA ASN A 133 19.64 15.17 5.15
C ASN A 133 19.00 14.00 5.92
N LEU A 134 19.84 13.27 6.64
CA LEU A 134 19.42 12.25 7.61
C LEU A 134 19.21 12.92 8.97
N PHE A 135 18.01 12.76 9.52
CA PHE A 135 17.67 13.21 10.86
C PHE A 135 17.73 12.07 11.86
N LYS A 136 18.34 12.36 13.01
CA LYS A 136 18.25 11.50 14.19
C LYS A 136 16.89 11.73 14.85
N ASN A 137 16.13 10.67 15.03
CA ASN A 137 14.94 10.70 15.86
C ASN A 137 15.32 10.50 17.33
N TYR A 138 15.11 11.54 18.12
CA TYR A 138 15.18 11.55 19.56
C TYR A 138 13.77 11.39 20.15
N PHE A 139 13.47 10.21 20.70
CA PHE A 139 12.24 9.96 21.43
C PHE A 139 12.42 10.24 22.93
N VAL A 140 12.50 11.52 23.30
CA VAL A 140 12.81 11.92 24.69
C VAL A 140 11.69 11.55 25.68
N PHE A 141 10.41 11.65 25.28
CA PHE A 141 9.24 11.45 26.16
C PHE A 141 8.30 10.29 25.76
N SER A 142 8.77 9.35 24.95
CA SER A 142 7.90 8.25 24.48
C SER A 142 8.05 7.00 25.35
N LYS A 143 6.95 6.25 25.55
CA LYS A 143 6.94 4.90 26.16
C LYS A 143 7.68 3.83 25.33
N ILE A 144 8.25 4.21 24.17
CA ILE A 144 8.92 3.32 23.23
C ILE A 144 10.41 3.32 23.55
N LYS A 145 11.06 2.15 23.43
CA LYS A 145 12.51 2.02 23.61
C LYS A 145 13.25 3.07 22.79
N GLN A 146 14.11 3.83 23.44
CA GLN A 146 14.91 4.88 22.82
C GLN A 146 15.99 4.23 21.95
N GLN A 147 15.70 4.09 20.66
CA GLN A 147 16.66 3.68 19.65
C GLN A 147 16.88 4.83 18.69
N LEU A 148 18.14 5.05 18.31
CA LEU A 148 18.49 6.02 17.27
C LEU A 148 17.92 5.51 15.94
N LEU A 149 16.83 6.12 15.48
CA LEU A 149 16.28 5.90 14.16
C LEU A 149 16.71 7.03 13.23
N LEU A 150 17.23 6.68 12.07
CA LEU A 150 17.60 7.63 11.02
C LEU A 150 16.43 7.77 10.04
N ASN A 151 15.88 8.98 9.95
CA ASN A 151 14.84 9.31 8.99
C ASN A 151 15.40 10.22 7.90
N ARG A 152 14.98 10.00 6.65
CA ARG A 152 15.36 10.84 5.52
C ARG A 152 14.37 11.97 5.32
N ILE A 153 14.88 13.19 5.16
CA ILE A 153 14.14 14.30 4.57
C ILE A 153 14.33 14.21 3.06
N PHE A 154 13.23 14.25 2.32
CA PHE A 154 13.29 14.22 0.86
C PHE A 154 13.46 15.65 0.31
N GLN A 155 12.63 16.56 0.78
CA GLN A 155 12.58 17.94 0.32
C GLN A 155 12.11 18.83 1.46
N ALA A 156 12.68 20.04 1.52
CA ALA A 156 12.20 21.06 2.43
C ALA A 156 12.20 22.43 1.74
N SER A 157 11.07 23.12 1.79
CA SER A 157 10.83 24.39 1.11
C SER A 157 10.38 25.44 2.13
N HIS A 158 11.04 26.59 2.10
CA HIS A 158 10.60 27.75 2.85
C HIS A 158 9.55 28.50 2.06
N LEU A 159 8.38 28.72 2.66
CA LEU A 159 7.26 29.39 2.04
C LEU A 159 7.33 30.88 2.31
N GLU A 160 7.21 31.27 3.57
CA GLU A 160 7.10 32.68 3.97
C GLU A 160 7.76 32.93 5.33
N PHE A 161 8.30 34.14 5.52
CA PHE A 161 8.74 34.60 6.83
C PHE A 161 8.36 36.06 7.05
N ASP A 162 7.62 36.30 8.13
CA ASP A 162 7.35 37.63 8.61
C ASP A 162 8.44 38.06 9.60
N ILE A 163 9.25 39.03 9.18
CA ILE A 163 10.37 39.56 9.96
C ILE A 163 9.87 40.29 11.22
N ARG A 164 8.72 40.98 11.13
CA ARG A 164 8.18 41.76 12.26
C ARG A 164 7.69 40.84 13.36
N LYS A 165 6.92 39.81 12.99
CA LYS A 165 6.39 38.83 13.94
C LYS A 165 7.40 37.73 14.30
N LYS A 166 8.50 37.61 13.56
CA LYS A 166 9.50 36.53 13.68
C LYS A 166 8.89 35.14 13.50
N ILE A 167 7.84 35.05 12.68
CA ILE A 167 7.11 33.83 12.36
C ILE A 167 7.50 33.41 10.95
N GLY A 168 7.74 32.12 10.76
CA GLY A 168 7.95 31.55 9.44
C GLY A 168 7.11 30.32 9.20
N VAL A 169 6.90 30.03 7.92
CA VAL A 169 6.18 28.87 7.42
C VAL A 169 7.13 28.02 6.59
N PHE A 170 7.20 26.75 6.93
CA PHE A 170 8.09 25.78 6.28
C PHE A 170 7.32 24.54 5.89
N GLU A 171 7.52 24.07 4.66
CA GLU A 171 7.02 22.80 4.18
C GLU A 171 8.15 21.77 4.18
N ILE A 172 7.91 20.59 4.75
CA ILE A 172 8.87 19.50 4.77
C ILE A 172 8.21 18.20 4.34
N THR A 173 8.91 17.46 3.48
CA THR A 173 8.60 16.08 3.12
C THR A 173 9.60 15.14 3.81
N VAL A 174 9.10 14.25 4.66
CA VAL A 174 9.93 13.37 5.49
C VAL A 174 9.43 11.93 5.42
N GLN A 175 10.36 10.98 5.59
CA GLN A 175 10.03 9.58 5.80
C GLN A 175 9.22 9.39 7.09
N PHE A 176 8.02 8.82 6.95
CA PHE A 176 7.16 8.44 8.07
C PHE A 176 7.59 7.10 8.69
N PRO A 177 7.53 6.91 10.03
CA PRO A 177 7.09 7.84 11.07
C PRO A 177 8.20 8.77 11.58
N ILE A 178 7.88 10.04 11.82
CA ILE A 178 8.79 11.00 12.48
C ILE A 178 8.15 11.60 13.73
N SER A 179 8.96 11.90 14.75
CA SER A 179 8.51 12.67 15.91
C SER A 179 8.68 14.17 15.68
N THR A 180 7.66 14.96 16.03
CA THR A 180 7.67 16.42 15.87
C THR A 180 8.77 17.07 16.70
N GLN A 181 9.01 16.57 17.90
CA GLN A 181 10.07 17.07 18.77
C GLN A 181 11.45 16.88 18.14
N SER A 182 11.73 15.70 17.56
CA SER A 182 12.98 15.46 16.84
C SER A 182 13.13 16.40 15.64
N LEU A 183 12.04 16.62 14.90
CA LEU A 183 12.03 17.53 13.77
C LEU A 183 12.45 18.93 14.21
N ILE A 184 11.82 19.49 15.25
CA ILE A 184 12.14 20.84 15.76
C ILE A 184 13.58 20.95 16.26
N ILE A 185 14.04 19.96 17.03
CA ILE A 185 15.42 19.93 17.55
C ILE A 185 16.42 19.93 16.40
N ASN A 186 16.20 19.09 15.39
CA ASN A 186 17.07 19.00 14.23
C ASN A 186 17.02 20.28 13.36
N LEU A 187 15.85 20.89 13.19
CA LEU A 187 15.75 22.23 12.59
C LEU A 187 16.59 23.23 13.38
N GLY A 188 16.46 23.25 14.71
CA GLY A 188 17.19 24.19 15.58
C GLY A 188 18.71 24.05 15.46
N PHE A 189 19.22 22.82 15.41
CA PHE A 189 20.65 22.56 15.17
C PHE A 189 21.13 23.08 13.81
N LEU A 190 20.34 22.87 12.76
CA LEU A 190 20.69 23.35 11.41
C LEU A 190 20.71 24.88 11.33
N PHE A 191 19.75 25.54 11.95
CA PHE A 191 19.71 27.01 12.01
C PHE A 191 20.68 27.60 13.04
N ARG A 192 21.31 26.76 13.87
CA ARG A 192 22.13 27.15 15.03
C ARG A 192 21.38 28.10 15.97
N LYS A 193 20.05 27.98 16.04
CA LYS A 193 19.15 28.86 16.79
C LYS A 193 18.06 28.04 17.43
N LYS A 194 17.58 28.48 18.60
CA LYS A 194 16.41 27.88 19.24
C LYS A 194 15.16 28.19 18.42
N ILE A 195 14.43 27.14 18.06
CA ILE A 195 13.18 27.22 17.30
C ILE A 195 12.07 26.73 18.19
N LYS A 196 10.96 27.47 18.19
CA LYS A 196 9.71 27.05 18.82
C LYS A 196 8.69 26.78 17.72
N LEU A 197 8.11 25.59 17.73
CA LEU A 197 6.97 25.27 16.88
C LEU A 197 5.73 25.94 17.46
N LEU A 198 5.01 26.69 16.63
CA LEU A 198 3.68 27.19 16.97
C LEU A 198 2.63 26.17 16.55
N GLU A 199 2.63 25.79 15.27
CA GLU A 199 1.62 24.92 14.69
C GLU A 199 2.24 23.93 13.71
N ILE A 200 1.59 22.78 13.56
CA ILE A 200 1.97 21.78 12.58
C ILE A 200 0.72 21.10 12.01
N ARG A 201 0.65 21.12 10.68
CA ARG A 201 -0.40 20.44 9.92
C ARG A 201 0.23 19.41 9.00
N ARG A 202 -0.31 18.19 9.02
CA ARG A 202 0.09 17.12 8.10
C ARG A 202 -0.81 17.14 6.88
N ILE A 203 -0.22 17.35 5.72
CA ILE A 203 -0.95 17.58 4.45
C ILE A 203 -1.02 16.30 3.62
N ARG A 204 0.04 15.49 3.66
CA ARG A 204 0.13 14.28 2.85
C ARG A 204 0.66 13.12 3.67
N ILE A 205 0.11 11.94 3.41
CA ILE A 205 0.53 10.67 3.99
C ILE A 205 0.50 9.61 2.89
N GLY A 206 1.68 9.22 2.40
CA GLY A 206 1.77 8.36 1.23
C GLY A 206 0.98 8.98 0.08
N SER A 207 0.14 8.20 -0.59
CA SER A 207 -0.67 8.63 -1.73
C SER A 207 -1.76 9.65 -1.39
N LEU A 208 -2.18 9.76 -0.14
CA LEU A 208 -3.33 10.57 0.27
C LEU A 208 -2.90 11.99 0.67
N THR A 209 -3.55 12.99 0.08
CA THR A 209 -3.37 14.43 0.38
C THR A 209 -4.60 14.98 1.11
N GLU A 210 -4.51 16.22 1.59
CA GLU A 210 -5.64 16.91 2.22
C GLU A 210 -6.72 17.35 1.22
N GLU A 211 -6.35 17.48 -0.05
CA GLU A 211 -7.27 17.82 -1.14
C GLU A 211 -8.18 16.64 -1.51
N GLU A 212 -7.69 15.42 -1.32
CA GLU A 212 -8.39 14.21 -1.73
C GLU A 212 -9.14 13.56 -0.56
N SER A 213 -10.47 13.65 -0.60
CA SER A 213 -11.39 12.86 0.24
C SER A 213 -11.13 12.96 1.75
N LEU A 214 -10.67 14.13 2.19
CA LEU A 214 -10.51 14.46 3.59
C LEU A 214 -11.87 14.63 4.26
N ALA A 215 -12.08 13.93 5.38
CA ALA A 215 -13.35 13.91 6.10
C ALA A 215 -13.18 14.37 7.54
N THR A 216 -14.13 15.18 8.01
CA THR A 216 -14.19 15.68 9.38
C THR A 216 -15.11 14.84 10.27
N PHE A 217 -15.21 15.17 11.56
CA PHE A 217 -16.19 14.57 12.45
C PHE A 217 -17.63 14.81 11.99
N HIS A 218 -17.90 16.01 11.50
CA HIS A 218 -19.23 16.41 11.04
C HIS A 218 -19.65 15.57 9.83
N ASP A 219 -18.75 15.40 8.85
CA ASP A 219 -19.02 14.57 7.67
C ASP A 219 -19.34 13.12 8.04
N LEU A 220 -18.64 12.55 9.03
CA LEU A 220 -18.88 11.19 9.51
C LEU A 220 -20.22 11.06 10.23
N LEU A 221 -20.60 12.05 11.04
CA LEU A 221 -21.89 12.11 11.71
C LEU A 221 -23.03 12.20 10.70
N ASP A 222 -22.92 13.12 9.75
CA ASP A 222 -23.94 13.37 8.73
C ASP A 222 -24.10 12.18 7.80
N ALA A 223 -23.00 11.59 7.34
CA ALA A 223 -23.03 10.38 6.52
C ALA A 223 -23.70 9.21 7.23
N GLN A 224 -23.45 9.06 8.54
CA GLN A 224 -24.09 8.02 9.33
C GLN A 224 -25.57 8.31 9.58
N TRP A 225 -25.94 9.58 9.82
CA TRP A 225 -27.32 10.00 10.00
C TRP A 225 -28.15 9.76 8.74
N LEU A 226 -27.67 10.22 7.58
CA LEU A 226 -28.30 10.01 6.28
C LEU A 226 -28.47 8.52 5.95
N LYS A 227 -27.49 7.70 6.31
CA LYS A 227 -27.57 6.24 6.14
C LYS A 227 -28.68 5.62 6.98
N LYS A 228 -28.88 6.09 8.22
CA LYS A 228 -29.93 5.58 9.12
C LYS A 228 -31.32 6.01 8.66
N HIS A 229 -31.51 7.30 8.35
CA HIS A 229 -32.83 7.86 8.06
C HIS A 229 -33.28 7.60 6.62
N PHE A 230 -32.40 7.79 5.64
CA PHE A 230 -32.76 7.73 4.22
C PHE A 230 -32.28 6.46 3.52
N LYS A 231 -31.57 5.55 4.22
CA LYS A 231 -30.93 4.35 3.63
C LYS A 231 -30.00 4.65 2.43
N LYS A 232 -29.59 5.92 2.27
CA LYS A 232 -28.71 6.37 1.19
C LYS A 232 -27.24 6.21 1.60
N ASN A 233 -26.52 5.34 0.90
CA ASN A 233 -25.10 5.04 1.18
C ASN A 233 -24.11 5.92 0.40
N PHE A 234 -24.58 6.93 -0.33
CA PHE A 234 -23.74 7.70 -1.26
C PHE A 234 -22.59 8.44 -0.57
N PHE A 235 -22.88 9.21 0.48
CA PHE A 235 -21.86 9.93 1.25
C PHE A 235 -20.86 8.99 1.92
N PHE A 236 -21.34 7.88 2.47
CA PHE A 236 -20.50 6.84 3.05
C PHE A 236 -19.51 6.24 2.05
N ARG A 237 -19.91 6.09 0.77
CA ARG A 237 -19.04 5.60 -0.30
C ARG A 237 -17.95 6.59 -0.69
N LYS A 238 -18.21 7.89 -0.52
CA LYS A 238 -17.24 8.97 -0.78
C LYS A 238 -16.21 9.06 0.34
N ILE A 239 -16.65 8.99 1.60
CA ILE A 239 -15.77 9.10 2.77
C ILE A 239 -14.90 7.84 2.93
N ILE A 240 -15.48 6.66 2.71
CA ILE A 240 -14.73 5.40 2.81
C ILE A 240 -14.06 5.09 1.48
N LEU A 241 -12.76 5.26 1.48
CA LEU A 241 -11.84 4.87 0.44
C LEU A 241 -11.55 3.37 0.49
N PRO A 242 -11.27 2.75 -0.66
CA PRO A 242 -10.75 1.40 -0.69
C PRO A 242 -9.31 1.37 -0.16
N LEU A 243 -8.91 0.23 0.40
CA LEU A 243 -7.53 0.02 0.87
C LEU A 243 -6.51 0.09 -0.25
N ASP A 244 -6.94 -0.15 -1.49
CA ASP A 244 -6.12 -0.14 -2.70
C ASP A 244 -5.39 1.19 -2.90
N VAL A 245 -5.96 2.29 -2.40
CA VAL A 245 -5.35 3.62 -2.49
C VAL A 245 -3.96 3.63 -1.87
N LEU A 246 -3.74 2.93 -0.75
CA LEU A 246 -2.45 2.91 -0.05
C LEU A 246 -1.33 2.30 -0.90
N PHE A 247 -1.68 1.48 -1.88
CA PHE A 247 -0.70 0.79 -2.72
C PHE A 247 -0.32 1.58 -3.97
N SER A 248 -0.94 2.75 -4.19
CA SER A 248 -0.76 3.54 -5.40
C SER A 248 0.65 4.10 -5.57
N GLU A 249 1.45 4.17 -4.50
CA GLU A 249 2.84 4.62 -4.56
C GLU A 249 3.81 3.51 -5.02
N TYR A 250 3.39 2.24 -4.95
CA TYR A 250 4.25 1.13 -5.34
C TYR A 250 4.10 0.81 -6.83
N ARG A 251 5.19 0.37 -7.43
CA ARG A 251 5.16 -0.18 -8.79
C ARG A 251 4.41 -1.50 -8.81
N ARG A 252 3.74 -1.75 -9.92
CA ARG A 252 2.72 -2.80 -10.06
C ARG A 252 3.22 -3.91 -10.96
N VAL A 253 2.92 -5.15 -10.56
CA VAL A 253 3.12 -6.34 -11.38
C VAL A 253 1.82 -7.13 -11.40
N LEU A 254 1.28 -7.36 -12.60
CA LEU A 254 0.10 -8.20 -12.79
C LEU A 254 0.49 -9.67 -12.86
N VAL A 255 -0.22 -10.45 -12.06
CA VAL A 255 0.04 -11.88 -11.84
C VAL A 255 -1.07 -12.72 -12.43
N LYS A 256 -0.70 -13.86 -13.03
CA LYS A 256 -1.64 -14.87 -13.53
C LYS A 256 -2.48 -15.43 -12.39
N ASP A 257 -3.78 -15.60 -12.65
CA ASP A 257 -4.73 -16.24 -11.73
C ASP A 257 -4.26 -17.60 -11.21
N SER A 258 -3.50 -18.36 -12.01
CA SER A 258 -2.91 -19.64 -11.60
C SER A 258 -1.86 -19.53 -10.50
N SER A 259 -1.17 -18.39 -10.42
CA SER A 259 -0.06 -18.15 -9.51
C SER A 259 -0.50 -17.45 -8.23
N ILE A 260 -1.68 -16.81 -8.22
CA ILE A 260 -2.19 -16.05 -7.07
C ILE A 260 -2.27 -16.91 -5.83
N ASN A 261 -2.84 -18.11 -5.93
CA ASN A 261 -2.94 -18.98 -4.76
C ASN A 261 -1.56 -19.36 -4.22
N SER A 262 -0.53 -19.52 -5.07
CA SER A 262 0.83 -19.91 -4.62
C SER A 262 1.42 -18.81 -3.75
N ILE A 263 1.24 -17.58 -4.20
CA ILE A 263 1.63 -16.37 -3.47
C ILE A 263 0.87 -16.27 -2.15
N CYS A 264 -0.42 -16.64 -2.11
CA CYS A 264 -1.19 -16.65 -0.85
C CYS A 264 -0.59 -17.58 0.22
N PHE A 265 0.11 -18.64 -0.20
CA PHE A 265 0.81 -19.56 0.70
C PHE A 265 2.25 -19.13 1.00
N GLY A 266 2.72 -18.01 0.45
CA GLY A 266 4.05 -17.45 0.67
C GLY A 266 5.09 -17.89 -0.35
N ALA A 267 4.69 -18.51 -1.46
CA ALA A 267 5.62 -18.83 -2.53
C ALA A 267 6.04 -17.55 -3.26
N GLY A 268 7.33 -17.45 -3.59
CA GLY A 268 7.85 -16.39 -4.44
C GLY A 268 7.29 -16.45 -5.87
N LEU A 269 7.25 -15.30 -6.55
CA LEU A 269 6.75 -15.19 -7.91
C LEU A 269 7.86 -15.51 -8.90
N THR A 270 7.60 -16.46 -9.80
CA THR A 270 8.48 -16.79 -10.92
C THR A 270 8.06 -16.06 -12.19
N SER A 271 8.97 -15.93 -13.16
CA SER A 271 8.73 -15.22 -14.42
C SER A 271 7.53 -15.76 -15.20
N SER A 272 7.25 -17.06 -15.10
CA SER A 272 6.11 -17.70 -15.77
C SER A 272 4.75 -17.22 -15.26
N GLY A 273 4.69 -16.73 -14.02
CA GLY A 273 3.49 -16.22 -13.35
C GLY A 273 3.16 -14.76 -13.66
N ILE A 274 4.01 -14.06 -14.41
CA ILE A 274 3.88 -12.64 -14.70
C ILE A 274 3.11 -12.44 -16.00
N LEU A 275 2.30 -11.38 -16.03
CA LEU A 275 1.50 -10.99 -17.20
C LEU A 275 1.98 -9.65 -17.75
N LYS A 276 1.96 -8.66 -16.88
CA LYS A 276 2.38 -7.30 -17.20
C LYS A 276 3.19 -6.71 -16.05
N ILE A 277 4.10 -5.83 -16.40
CA ILE A 277 5.04 -5.21 -15.48
C ILE A 277 5.04 -3.70 -15.72
N GLU A 278 5.18 -2.93 -14.66
CA GLU A 278 5.44 -1.50 -14.77
C GLU A 278 6.92 -1.23 -15.09
N PRO A 279 7.25 -0.31 -16.00
CA PRO A 279 8.64 -0.07 -16.38
C PRO A 279 9.50 0.46 -15.23
N ASN A 280 10.82 0.40 -15.44
CA ASN A 280 11.86 0.98 -14.58
C ASN A 280 12.00 0.36 -13.17
N ILE A 281 11.43 -0.81 -12.89
CA ILE A 281 11.60 -1.49 -11.58
C ILE A 281 13.08 -1.82 -11.36
N GLU A 282 13.60 -1.46 -10.18
CA GLU A 282 14.97 -1.73 -9.75
C GLU A 282 15.07 -2.97 -8.84
N ILE A 283 16.26 -3.58 -8.78
CA ILE A 283 16.57 -4.66 -7.84
C ILE A 283 16.43 -4.14 -6.40
N GLY A 284 15.75 -4.92 -5.56
CA GLY A 284 15.51 -4.56 -4.15
C GLY A 284 14.31 -3.65 -3.92
N GLU A 285 13.68 -3.15 -4.98
CA GLU A 285 12.51 -2.28 -4.87
C GLU A 285 11.28 -3.05 -4.37
N LYS A 286 10.48 -2.39 -3.51
CA LYS A 286 9.19 -2.92 -3.04
C LYS A 286 8.15 -2.73 -4.13
N ILE A 287 7.50 -3.81 -4.54
CA ILE A 287 6.48 -3.82 -5.59
C ILE A 287 5.19 -4.47 -5.08
N VAL A 288 4.07 -4.09 -5.70
CA VAL A 288 2.75 -4.64 -5.40
C VAL A 288 2.33 -5.60 -6.50
N LEU A 289 1.93 -6.81 -6.08
CA LEU A 289 1.40 -7.84 -6.94
C LEU A 289 -0.12 -7.70 -7.04
N LEU A 290 -0.63 -7.57 -8.26
CA LEU A 290 -2.05 -7.36 -8.55
C LEU A 290 -2.64 -8.56 -9.30
N ASN A 291 -3.93 -8.82 -9.07
CA ASN A 291 -4.71 -9.64 -9.98
C ASN A 291 -5.19 -8.78 -11.18
N PHE A 292 -5.83 -9.42 -12.17
CA PHE A 292 -6.42 -8.69 -13.30
C PHE A 292 -7.52 -7.69 -12.93
N GLN A 293 -8.16 -7.88 -11.78
CA GLN A 293 -9.25 -7.02 -11.31
C GLN A 293 -8.73 -5.76 -10.62
N GLY A 294 -7.42 -5.66 -10.38
CA GLY A 294 -6.80 -4.55 -9.66
C GLY A 294 -6.73 -4.72 -8.15
N ASP A 295 -7.14 -5.87 -7.60
CA ASP A 295 -7.03 -6.17 -6.18
C ASP A 295 -5.56 -6.48 -5.80
N PRO A 296 -5.02 -5.88 -4.72
CA PRO A 296 -3.68 -6.16 -4.23
C PRO A 296 -3.60 -7.54 -3.56
N ILE A 297 -2.73 -8.39 -4.09
CA ILE A 297 -2.48 -9.76 -3.58
C ILE A 297 -1.47 -9.73 -2.45
N ALA A 298 -0.31 -9.12 -2.72
CA ALA A 298 0.85 -9.12 -1.83
C ALA A 298 1.81 -7.97 -2.17
N ILE A 299 2.61 -7.55 -1.19
CA ILE A 299 3.85 -6.79 -1.41
C ILE A 299 4.99 -7.79 -1.50
N GLY A 300 5.83 -7.60 -2.52
CA GLY A 300 7.09 -8.31 -2.70
C GLY A 300 8.26 -7.37 -2.88
N VAL A 301 9.46 -7.94 -2.92
CA VAL A 301 10.68 -7.25 -3.32
C VAL A 301 11.18 -7.84 -4.62
N SER A 302 11.46 -6.99 -5.59
CA SER A 302 12.02 -7.42 -6.87
C SER A 302 13.46 -7.90 -6.67
N LYS A 303 13.80 -9.07 -7.22
CA LYS A 303 15.18 -9.58 -7.25
C LYS A 303 15.91 -9.20 -8.53
N ILE A 304 15.17 -8.72 -9.53
CA ILE A 304 15.62 -8.52 -10.89
C ILE A 304 15.11 -7.15 -11.39
N ASN A 305 15.83 -6.49 -12.29
CA ASN A 305 15.38 -5.25 -12.93
C ASN A 305 14.28 -5.51 -13.96
N SER A 306 13.42 -4.52 -14.21
CA SER A 306 12.32 -4.59 -15.21
C SER A 306 12.70 -5.20 -16.57
N TYR A 307 13.83 -4.79 -17.16
CA TYR A 307 14.32 -5.35 -18.43
C TYR A 307 14.58 -6.86 -18.37
N SER A 308 15.32 -7.30 -17.36
CA SER A 308 15.61 -8.72 -17.13
C SER A 308 14.35 -9.50 -16.73
N LEU A 309 13.41 -8.84 -16.05
CA LEU A 309 12.09 -9.37 -15.69
C LEU A 309 11.29 -9.74 -16.93
N PHE A 310 11.34 -8.90 -17.96
CA PHE A 310 10.70 -9.12 -19.25
C PHE A 310 11.34 -10.27 -20.05
N ASN A 311 12.67 -10.33 -20.08
CA ASN A 311 13.40 -11.34 -20.88
C ASN A 311 13.58 -12.70 -20.19
N SER A 312 13.38 -12.79 -18.87
CA SER A 312 13.62 -14.03 -18.12
C SER A 312 12.58 -15.13 -18.41
N PHE A 313 13.03 -16.31 -18.83
CA PHE A 313 12.14 -17.46 -19.11
C PHE A 313 11.85 -18.33 -17.88
N SER A 314 12.77 -18.36 -16.90
CA SER A 314 12.66 -19.14 -15.67
C SER A 314 13.36 -18.41 -14.51
N GLY A 315 13.05 -18.82 -13.28
CA GLY A 315 13.68 -18.28 -12.08
C GLY A 315 12.71 -17.52 -11.16
N LEU A 316 13.16 -17.29 -9.93
CA LEU A 316 12.48 -16.49 -8.92
C LEU A 316 12.74 -15.01 -9.22
N VAL A 317 11.66 -14.26 -9.38
CA VAL A 317 11.70 -12.86 -9.81
C VAL A 317 11.33 -11.91 -8.69
N VAL A 318 10.29 -12.25 -7.93
CA VAL A 318 9.83 -11.45 -6.79
C VAL A 318 9.76 -12.31 -5.55
N GLU A 319 10.45 -11.88 -4.51
CA GLU A 319 10.34 -12.48 -3.19
C GLU A 319 9.13 -11.88 -2.47
N THR A 320 8.18 -12.71 -2.07
CA THR A 320 6.97 -12.27 -1.38
C THR A 320 7.27 -11.91 0.06
N LYS A 321 6.98 -10.66 0.48
CA LYS A 321 7.16 -10.22 1.87
C LYS A 321 5.87 -10.32 2.67
N LYS A 322 4.80 -9.72 2.17
CA LYS A 322 3.53 -9.61 2.91
C LYS A 322 2.37 -9.95 2.01
N VAL A 323 1.57 -10.92 2.44
CA VAL A 323 0.39 -11.40 1.72
C VAL A 323 -0.86 -10.86 2.38
N PHE A 324 -1.78 -10.35 1.55
CA PHE A 324 -3.00 -9.71 1.99
C PHE A 324 -4.24 -10.58 1.79
N ILE A 325 -4.31 -11.29 0.68
CA ILE A 325 -5.43 -12.20 0.38
C ILE A 325 -5.38 -13.44 1.28
N GLN A 326 -6.55 -13.88 1.73
CA GLN A 326 -6.67 -15.08 2.57
C GLN A 326 -6.36 -16.36 1.78
N LYS A 327 -5.76 -17.34 2.46
CA LYS A 327 -5.49 -18.67 1.89
C LYS A 327 -6.82 -19.34 1.51
N GLY A 328 -6.88 -19.93 0.31
CA GLY A 328 -8.06 -20.66 -0.16
C GLY A 328 -9.09 -19.82 -0.93
N PHE A 329 -8.93 -18.48 -1.02
CA PHE A 329 -9.81 -17.64 -1.84
C PHE A 329 -9.69 -17.95 -3.34
N TYR A 330 -8.48 -18.31 -3.80
CA TYR A 330 -8.25 -18.84 -5.14
C TYR A 330 -8.06 -20.35 -5.07
N ARG A 331 -8.60 -21.09 -6.06
CA ARG A 331 -8.41 -22.53 -6.16
C ARG A 331 -6.91 -22.85 -6.34
N LYS A 332 -6.44 -23.89 -5.64
CA LYS A 332 -5.09 -24.45 -5.85
C LYS A 332 -4.96 -24.90 -7.30
N LYS A 333 -4.05 -24.29 -8.07
CA LYS A 333 -3.72 -24.70 -9.45
C LYS A 333 -2.34 -25.31 -9.59
N TRP A 334 -1.50 -25.30 -8.54
CA TRP A 334 -0.33 -26.17 -8.54
C TRP A 334 -0.79 -27.63 -8.48
N HIS A 335 -0.02 -28.52 -9.10
CA HIS A 335 -0.41 -29.93 -9.28
C HIS A 335 -1.67 -30.13 -10.16
N PHE A 336 -2.11 -29.11 -10.90
CA PHE A 336 -3.06 -29.26 -12.01
C PHE A 336 -2.30 -29.28 -13.34
N GLY A 337 -2.70 -30.18 -14.23
CA GLY A 337 -2.10 -30.36 -15.54
C GLY A 337 -2.00 -31.84 -15.90
N PRO A 338 -1.93 -32.18 -17.21
CA PRO A 338 -1.99 -33.56 -17.68
C PRO A 338 -0.89 -34.44 -17.12
N THR A 339 0.28 -33.88 -16.81
CA THR A 339 1.39 -34.60 -16.18
C THR A 339 1.16 -34.84 -14.69
N SER A 340 0.64 -33.84 -13.97
CA SER A 340 0.36 -33.97 -12.54
C SER A 340 -0.82 -34.91 -12.28
N THR A 341 -1.87 -34.86 -13.10
CA THR A 341 -2.99 -35.79 -13.01
C THR A 341 -2.54 -37.23 -13.29
N LYS A 342 -1.72 -37.46 -14.33
CA LYS A 342 -1.08 -38.77 -14.56
C LYS A 342 -0.30 -39.25 -13.34
N LYS A 343 0.49 -38.37 -12.71
CA LYS A 343 1.27 -38.71 -11.51
C LYS A 343 0.37 -39.07 -10.33
N ASN A 344 -0.68 -38.31 -10.10
CA ASN A 344 -1.64 -38.56 -9.02
C ASN A 344 -2.40 -39.89 -9.25
N ILE A 345 -2.78 -40.18 -10.50
CA ILE A 345 -3.39 -41.47 -10.89
C ILE A 345 -2.40 -42.62 -10.66
N LEU A 346 -1.13 -42.46 -11.01
CA LEU A 346 -0.10 -43.46 -10.74
C LEU A 346 0.12 -43.70 -9.24
N LEU A 347 0.08 -42.63 -8.45
CA LEU A 347 0.18 -42.69 -7.00
C LEU A 347 -1.02 -43.42 -6.39
N SER A 348 -2.24 -43.15 -6.87
CA SER A 348 -3.45 -43.83 -6.38
C SER A 348 -3.49 -45.32 -6.74
N ILE A 349 -2.94 -45.71 -7.89
CA ILE A 349 -2.84 -47.13 -8.30
C ILE A 349 -1.64 -47.83 -7.62
N GLY A 350 -0.78 -47.11 -6.89
CA GLY A 350 0.38 -47.68 -6.18
C GLY A 350 1.57 -48.06 -7.07
N ILE A 351 1.52 -47.75 -8.36
CA ILE A 351 2.55 -48.09 -9.36
C ILE A 351 3.83 -47.24 -9.16
N ASP A 352 3.75 -46.10 -8.45
CA ASP A 352 4.92 -45.27 -8.15
C ASP A 352 6.03 -46.04 -7.39
N LYS A 353 5.66 -47.04 -6.58
CA LYS A 353 6.61 -47.94 -5.90
C LYS A 353 7.40 -48.82 -6.88
N PHE A 354 6.78 -49.23 -7.99
CA PHE A 354 7.43 -50.04 -9.03
C PHE A 354 8.46 -49.23 -9.82
N PHE A 355 8.16 -47.97 -10.16
CA PHE A 355 9.07 -47.11 -10.91
C PHE A 355 10.27 -46.63 -10.10
N LYS A 356 10.10 -46.35 -8.80
CA LYS A 356 11.20 -46.02 -7.89
C LYS A 356 12.21 -47.16 -7.74
N LYS A 357 11.74 -48.40 -7.72
CA LYS A 357 12.61 -49.59 -7.59
C LYS A 357 13.44 -49.88 -8.85
N LYS A 358 12.91 -49.63 -10.05
CA LYS A 358 13.55 -50.06 -11.31
C LYS A 358 14.39 -48.99 -12.04
N LYS A 359 14.58 -47.77 -11.48
CA LYS A 359 15.34 -46.66 -12.12
C LYS A 359 15.01 -46.44 -13.62
N PHE A 360 13.76 -46.68 -14.05
CA PHE A 360 13.41 -46.49 -15.45
C PHE A 360 13.39 -44.99 -15.79
N ASN A 361 14.19 -44.59 -16.77
CA ASN A 361 14.26 -43.21 -17.22
C ASN A 361 12.95 -42.85 -17.93
N ASN A 362 12.15 -42.01 -17.29
CA ASN A 362 10.71 -41.94 -17.46
C ASN A 362 10.26 -41.46 -18.86
N GLN A 363 11.11 -40.78 -19.65
CA GLN A 363 10.68 -40.01 -20.83
C GLN A 363 9.85 -40.77 -21.89
N LYS A 364 10.11 -42.06 -22.14
CA LYS A 364 9.37 -42.84 -23.17
C LYS A 364 7.93 -43.19 -22.75
N TRP A 365 7.67 -43.41 -21.46
CA TRP A 365 6.36 -43.81 -20.96
C TRP A 365 5.38 -42.63 -20.91
N TRP A 366 5.87 -41.45 -20.51
CA TRP A 366 5.05 -40.23 -20.42
C TRP A 366 4.45 -39.78 -21.76
N LYS A 367 5.12 -40.11 -22.87
CA LYS A 367 4.67 -39.84 -24.25
C LYS A 367 3.54 -40.75 -24.72
N ARG A 368 3.38 -41.96 -24.14
CA ARG A 368 2.40 -42.97 -24.62
C ARG A 368 1.01 -42.82 -24.00
N VAL A 369 0.91 -42.27 -22.80
CA VAL A 369 -0.38 -42.08 -22.12
C VAL A 369 -1.05 -40.81 -22.66
N LYS A 370 -2.04 -40.93 -23.53
CA LYS A 370 -2.91 -39.80 -23.92
C LYS A 370 -3.94 -39.57 -22.81
N VAL A 371 -3.91 -38.40 -22.17
CA VAL A 371 -5.01 -37.98 -21.29
C VAL A 371 -6.03 -37.33 -22.21
N VAL A 372 -7.25 -37.86 -22.24
CA VAL A 372 -8.36 -37.20 -22.94
C VAL A 372 -8.59 -35.87 -22.24
N GLU A 373 -8.30 -34.77 -22.93
CA GLU A 373 -8.73 -33.44 -22.50
C GLU A 373 -10.25 -33.38 -22.63
N LYS A 374 -10.97 -33.86 -21.61
CA LYS A 374 -12.33 -33.35 -21.41
C LYS A 374 -12.14 -31.89 -20.98
N ASN A 375 -12.33 -30.97 -21.93
CA ASN A 375 -12.68 -29.61 -21.60
C ASN A 375 -13.79 -29.71 -20.55
N PRO A 376 -13.59 -29.23 -19.30
CA PRO A 376 -14.71 -29.13 -18.39
C PRO A 376 -15.69 -28.19 -19.09
N LYS A 377 -16.83 -28.74 -19.52
CA LYS A 377 -17.95 -27.92 -19.92
C LYS A 377 -18.15 -26.89 -18.81
N SER A 378 -18.34 -25.65 -19.22
CA SER A 378 -18.69 -24.51 -18.38
C SER A 378 -20.10 -24.67 -17.83
N GLU A 379 -20.35 -25.78 -17.16
CA GLU A 379 -21.62 -26.12 -16.55
C GLU A 379 -21.32 -26.55 -15.12
N ASP A 380 -22.10 -25.95 -14.23
CA ASP A 380 -22.10 -26.05 -12.78
C ASP A 380 -21.16 -25.11 -12.02
N PHE A 381 -21.66 -24.69 -10.86
CA PHE A 381 -21.10 -23.84 -9.80
C PHE A 381 -21.60 -22.38 -9.79
N PHE A 382 -22.80 -22.27 -9.19
CA PHE A 382 -23.33 -21.15 -8.41
C PHE A 382 -22.31 -20.51 -7.45
#